data_AF-A0A847MIK9-F1
#
_entry.id   AF-A0A847MIK9-F1
#
_cell.length_a   1.000
_cell.length_b   1.000
_cell.length_c   1.000
_cell.angle_alpha   90.00
_cell.angle_beta   90.00
_cell.angle_gamma   90.00
#
_symmetry.space_group_name_H-M   'P 1'
#
loop_
_entity.id
_entity.type
_entity.pdbx_description
1 polymer ?
#
loop_
_entity_poly.entity_id
_entity_poly.type
_entity_poly.pdbx_seq_one_letter_code
_entity_poly.pdbx_strand_id
1 'polypeptide(L)'
;MKGIILFVILLFFSGPSFSTEEGPVVWLFAAQPERYFSAFLEIHLKRLVSGSQLQTINLYSKNPGELEKKINPKICLAQVIILMDFSEELTDVFFQKCENIEFHEKPFLITWNCGLTNLPDYFHSIPITINWELVLEELQTILSGYQSPAFIVHHNESYIQDFLLYLHNHSQYHLIVNDKKPCQSLSSQQVYLTSCEDIMKEYLSLSHQIICFESSTLALAEIQAGHILAAIDFKPSQLATQISDLFSNKANTPNLSLAPLLIFPESLSEADAYEVLGRCFMCK
;
A
#
# COMPACT_ATOMS: atom_id res chain seq x y z
N MET A 1 14.34 13.12 20.40
CA MET A 1 14.05 12.22 19.26
C MET A 1 13.45 10.87 19.67
N LYS A 2 14.09 10.06 20.53
CA LYS A 2 13.53 8.76 20.98
C LYS A 2 12.18 8.86 21.74
N GLY A 3 11.92 9.97 22.43
CA GLY A 3 10.64 10.21 23.12
C GLY A 3 9.47 10.63 22.22
N ILE A 4 9.74 11.16 21.02
CA ILE A 4 8.69 11.63 20.08
C ILE A 4 8.09 10.43 19.34
N ILE A 5 8.93 9.46 18.94
CA ILE A 5 8.50 8.21 18.30
C ILE A 5 7.60 7.39 19.24
N LEU A 6 7.91 7.37 20.55
CA LEU A 6 7.09 6.69 21.56
C LEU A 6 5.72 7.37 21.77
N PHE A 7 5.65 8.69 21.61
CA PHE A 7 4.40 9.46 21.77
C PHE A 7 3.46 9.30 20.57
N VAL A 8 4.02 9.16 19.36
CA VAL A 8 3.25 8.86 18.14
C VAL A 8 2.58 7.49 18.24
N ILE A 9 3.25 6.47 18.79
CA ILE A 9 2.66 5.13 19.01
C ILE A 9 1.50 5.16 20.03
N LEU A 10 1.58 6.02 21.06
CA LEU A 10 0.56 6.09 22.12
C LEU A 10 -0.73 6.82 21.71
N LEU A 11 -0.69 7.71 20.72
CA LEU A 11 -1.87 8.43 20.22
C LEU A 11 -2.80 7.58 19.31
N PHE A 12 -2.38 6.37 18.93
CA PHE A 12 -3.18 5.45 18.11
C PHE A 12 -4.07 4.47 18.92
N PHE A 13 -4.12 4.58 20.24
CA PHE A 13 -4.87 3.64 21.10
C PHE A 13 -6.26 4.11 21.51
N SER A 14 -6.73 5.29 21.08
CA SER A 14 -8.08 5.78 21.39
C SER A 14 -9.01 5.65 20.19
N GLY A 15 -9.37 4.41 19.84
CA GLY A 15 -10.56 4.14 19.05
C GLY A 15 -11.83 4.33 19.90
N PRO A 16 -13.02 4.49 19.29
CA PRO A 16 -14.28 4.55 20.03
C PRO A 16 -14.47 3.25 20.83
N SER A 17 -14.61 3.37 22.16
CA SER A 17 -14.90 2.23 23.04
C SER A 17 -16.41 2.06 23.18
N PHE A 18 -16.99 1.14 22.41
CA PHE A 18 -18.32 0.61 22.68
C PHE A 18 -18.18 -0.91 22.81
N SER A 19 -18.07 -1.41 24.04
CA SER A 19 -17.88 -2.84 24.29
C SER A 19 -19.20 -3.56 24.54
N THR A 20 -19.79 -4.09 23.47
CA THR A 20 -20.76 -5.20 23.51
C THR A 20 -20.48 -6.27 22.45
N GLU A 21 -19.34 -6.23 21.75
CA GLU A 21 -19.12 -6.99 20.51
C GLU A 21 -18.30 -8.28 20.71
N GLU A 22 -18.68 -9.33 19.95
CA GLU A 22 -18.27 -10.73 20.14
C GLU A 22 -16.81 -11.05 19.77
N GLY A 23 -16.08 -10.13 19.15
CA GLY A 23 -14.67 -10.30 18.81
C GLY A 23 -14.25 -9.51 17.57
N PRO A 24 -12.99 -9.68 17.11
CA PRO A 24 -12.49 -9.00 15.94
C PRO A 24 -13.11 -9.54 14.65
N VAL A 25 -13.80 -8.67 13.91
CA VAL A 25 -14.42 -8.95 12.60
C VAL A 25 -13.52 -8.56 11.43
N VAL A 26 -12.53 -7.69 11.65
CA VAL A 26 -11.47 -7.35 10.70
C VAL A 26 -10.15 -7.88 11.21
N TRP A 27 -9.45 -8.66 10.38
CA TRP A 27 -8.11 -9.15 10.67
C TRP A 27 -7.12 -8.61 9.62
N LEU A 28 -6.11 -7.88 10.07
CA LEU A 28 -5.04 -7.36 9.23
C LEU A 28 -3.75 -8.10 9.52
N PHE A 29 -3.24 -8.86 8.56
CA PHE A 29 -1.94 -9.52 8.62
C PHE A 29 -0.96 -8.78 7.70
N ALA A 30 0.10 -8.22 8.28
CA ALA A 30 1.13 -7.51 7.53
C ALA A 30 2.50 -8.20 7.73
N ALA A 31 3.09 -8.68 6.63
CA ALA A 31 4.43 -9.28 6.63
C ALA A 31 5.57 -8.26 6.56
N GLN A 32 5.25 -7.04 6.12
CA GLN A 32 6.16 -5.89 6.13
C GLN A 32 5.41 -4.68 6.72
N PRO A 33 5.07 -4.72 8.01
CA PRO A 33 4.24 -3.69 8.66
C PRO A 33 4.87 -2.29 8.62
N GLU A 34 6.18 -2.18 8.39
CA GLU A 34 6.91 -0.92 8.20
C GLU A 34 6.77 -0.30 6.80
N ARG A 35 6.27 -1.05 5.81
CA ARG A 35 6.01 -0.49 4.47
C ARG A 35 4.91 0.54 4.53
N TYR A 36 4.99 1.51 3.63
CA TYR A 36 4.08 2.65 3.58
C TYR A 36 2.62 2.18 3.57
N PHE A 37 2.23 1.34 2.60
CA PHE A 37 0.82 0.99 2.43
C PHE A 37 0.25 0.26 3.66
N SER A 38 0.97 -0.74 4.17
CA SER A 38 0.59 -1.55 5.34
C SER A 38 0.47 -0.69 6.61
N ALA A 39 1.46 0.16 6.88
CA ALA A 39 1.47 1.03 8.05
C ALA A 39 0.30 2.03 8.05
N PHE A 40 0.08 2.69 6.91
CA PHE A 40 -0.96 3.70 6.81
C PHE A 40 -2.35 3.09 6.73
N LEU A 41 -2.54 1.91 6.11
CA LEU A 41 -3.82 1.21 6.17
C LEU A 41 -4.19 0.86 7.62
N GLU A 42 -3.25 0.31 8.41
CA GLU A 42 -3.48 0.02 9.82
C GLU A 42 -3.97 1.26 10.58
N ILE A 43 -3.32 2.40 10.36
CA ILE A 43 -3.68 3.68 10.98
C ILE A 43 -5.09 4.11 10.59
N HIS A 44 -5.44 4.04 9.30
CA HIS A 44 -6.77 4.44 8.83
C HIS A 44 -7.87 3.47 9.31
N LEU A 45 -7.62 2.16 9.32
CA LEU A 45 -8.56 1.18 9.85
C LEU A 45 -8.84 1.40 11.34
N LYS A 46 -7.82 1.67 12.17
CA LYS A 46 -8.00 1.97 13.60
C LYS A 46 -8.87 3.20 13.88
N ARG A 47 -9.03 4.09 12.89
CA ARG A 47 -9.89 5.28 13.00
C ARG A 47 -11.35 4.96 12.66
N LEU A 48 -11.57 4.00 11.78
CA LEU A 48 -12.89 3.66 11.24
C LEU A 48 -13.54 2.47 11.96
N VAL A 49 -12.72 1.54 12.45
CA VAL A 49 -13.15 0.29 13.09
C VAL A 49 -12.82 0.35 14.58
N SER A 50 -13.75 -0.11 15.43
CA SER A 50 -13.52 -0.12 16.87
C SER A 50 -12.32 -1.02 17.23
N GLY A 51 -11.60 -0.67 18.30
CA GLY A 51 -10.42 -1.44 18.71
C GLY A 51 -10.73 -2.89 19.09
N SER A 52 -11.97 -3.21 19.46
CA SER A 52 -12.45 -4.57 19.70
C SER A 52 -12.75 -5.35 18.42
N GLN A 53 -13.03 -4.65 17.31
CA GLN A 53 -13.37 -5.23 16.01
C GLN A 53 -12.19 -5.43 15.08
N LEU A 54 -11.07 -4.73 15.31
CA LEU A 54 -9.87 -4.83 14.50
C LEU A 54 -8.76 -5.59 15.23
N GLN A 55 -8.30 -6.68 14.63
CA GLN A 55 -7.10 -7.40 15.05
C GLN A 55 -5.98 -7.20 14.04
N THR A 56 -4.92 -6.48 14.44
CA THR A 56 -3.70 -6.36 13.64
C THR A 56 -2.67 -7.40 14.08
N ILE A 57 -2.06 -8.09 13.11
CA ILE A 57 -1.00 -9.07 13.26
C ILE A 57 0.19 -8.63 12.39
N ASN A 58 1.22 -8.08 13.05
CA ASN A 58 2.44 -7.63 12.41
C ASN A 58 3.50 -8.74 12.50
N LEU A 59 3.91 -9.27 11.35
CA LEU A 59 4.92 -10.32 11.22
C LEU A 59 6.23 -9.64 10.84
N TYR A 60 7.00 -9.19 11.85
CA TYR A 60 8.30 -8.56 11.60
C TYR A 60 9.37 -9.57 11.16
N SER A 61 9.07 -10.88 11.25
CA SER A 61 9.90 -11.93 10.70
C SER A 61 9.17 -12.65 9.57
N LYS A 62 9.90 -12.97 8.49
CA LYS A 62 9.42 -13.86 7.42
C LYS A 62 9.30 -15.32 7.88
N ASN A 63 9.34 -15.59 9.19
CA ASN A 63 9.29 -16.95 9.73
C ASN A 63 7.82 -17.39 9.83
N PRO A 64 7.39 -18.42 9.08
CA PRO A 64 6.00 -18.87 9.13
C PRO A 64 5.57 -19.37 10.51
N GLY A 65 6.50 -19.85 11.34
CA GLY A 65 6.20 -20.28 12.71
C GLY A 65 5.76 -19.15 13.64
N GLU A 66 6.00 -17.87 13.30
CA GLU A 66 5.41 -16.74 14.02
C GLU A 66 3.93 -16.58 13.66
N LEU A 67 3.61 -16.66 12.36
CA LEU A 67 2.24 -16.57 11.86
C LEU A 67 1.34 -17.66 12.48
N GLU A 68 1.83 -18.90 12.54
CA GLU A 68 1.07 -20.01 13.13
C GLU A 68 0.61 -19.75 14.57
N LYS A 69 1.43 -19.05 15.37
CA LYS A 69 1.13 -18.74 16.77
C LYS A 69 0.13 -17.59 16.92
N LYS A 70 -0.05 -16.80 15.85
CA LYS A 70 -0.90 -15.60 15.84
C LYS A 70 -2.30 -15.90 15.32
N ILE A 71 -2.44 -16.89 14.43
CA ILE A 71 -3.73 -17.44 14.04
C ILE A 71 -4.32 -18.17 15.24
N ASN A 72 -5.50 -17.74 15.68
CA ASN A 72 -6.19 -18.33 16.82
C ASN A 72 -7.68 -18.53 16.51
N PRO A 73 -8.41 -19.34 17.30
CA PRO A 73 -9.78 -19.71 16.98
C PRO A 73 -10.75 -18.53 16.82
N LYS A 74 -10.48 -17.36 17.42
CA LYS A 74 -11.37 -16.18 17.27
C LYS A 74 -11.45 -15.67 15.84
N ILE A 75 -10.53 -16.07 14.96
CA ILE A 75 -10.59 -15.72 13.53
C ILE A 75 -11.83 -16.31 12.86
N CYS A 76 -12.51 -17.30 13.46
CA CYS A 76 -13.81 -17.80 12.97
C CYS A 76 -14.91 -16.71 12.91
N LEU A 77 -14.73 -15.61 13.65
CA LEU A 77 -15.62 -14.44 13.66
C LEU A 77 -15.27 -13.41 12.59
N ALA A 78 -14.18 -13.62 11.84
CA ALA A 78 -13.75 -12.69 10.82
C ALA A 78 -14.83 -12.55 9.75
N GLN A 79 -15.12 -11.31 9.37
CA GLN A 79 -15.90 -10.96 8.19
C GLN A 79 -14.97 -10.44 7.07
N VAL A 80 -13.85 -9.82 7.45
CA VAL A 80 -12.81 -9.34 6.53
C VAL A 80 -11.45 -9.80 7.02
N ILE A 81 -10.68 -10.42 6.13
CA ILE A 81 -9.29 -10.79 6.32
C ILE A 81 -8.46 -10.07 5.26
N ILE A 82 -7.41 -9.38 5.71
CA ILE A 82 -6.51 -8.59 4.87
C ILE A 82 -5.11 -9.19 5.00
N LEU A 83 -4.53 -9.62 3.89
CA LEU A 83 -3.16 -10.13 3.83
C LEU A 83 -2.29 -9.12 3.06
N MET A 84 -1.15 -8.72 3.63
CA MET A 84 -0.26 -7.73 3.02
C MET A 84 1.19 -8.19 2.98
N ASP A 85 1.80 -8.09 1.80
CA ASP A 85 3.21 -8.41 1.53
C ASP A 85 3.58 -9.88 1.80
N PHE A 86 2.62 -10.80 1.71
CA PHE A 86 2.85 -12.22 1.96
C PHE A 86 3.66 -12.86 0.83
N SER A 87 4.69 -13.62 1.20
CA SER A 87 5.32 -14.59 0.31
C SER A 87 4.42 -15.80 0.09
N GLU A 88 4.73 -16.60 -0.93
CA GLU A 88 4.05 -17.89 -1.18
C GLU A 88 4.07 -18.79 0.07
N GLU A 89 5.22 -18.90 0.76
CA GLU A 89 5.34 -19.70 1.99
C GLU A 89 4.43 -19.21 3.13
N LEU A 90 4.32 -17.89 3.35
CA LEU A 90 3.43 -17.33 4.37
C LEU A 90 1.96 -17.52 4.01
N THR A 91 1.63 -17.39 2.73
CA THR A 91 0.29 -17.67 2.20
C THR A 91 -0.10 -19.12 2.43
N ASP A 92 0.78 -20.07 2.09
CA ASP A 92 0.50 -21.50 2.24
C ASP A 92 0.23 -21.86 3.70
N VAL A 93 1.09 -21.37 4.61
CA VAL A 93 0.90 -21.58 6.06
C VAL A 93 -0.38 -20.93 6.56
N PHE A 94 -0.72 -19.73 6.10
CA PHE A 94 -1.98 -19.07 6.46
C PHE A 94 -3.19 -19.92 6.07
N PHE A 95 -3.26 -20.34 4.81
CA PHE A 95 -4.38 -21.11 4.31
C PHE A 95 -4.47 -22.50 4.95
N GLN A 96 -3.35 -23.19 5.13
CA GLN A 96 -3.31 -24.48 5.83
C GLN A 96 -3.86 -24.39 7.26
N LYS A 97 -3.56 -23.31 7.99
CA LYS A 97 -4.13 -23.10 9.33
C LYS A 97 -5.62 -22.76 9.30
N CYS A 98 -6.06 -22.01 8.29
CA CYS A 98 -7.47 -21.65 8.13
C CYS A 98 -8.35 -22.80 7.65
N GLU A 99 -7.80 -23.82 6.99
CA GLU A 99 -8.55 -24.99 6.49
C GLU A 99 -9.35 -25.70 7.61
N ASN A 100 -8.83 -25.68 8.84
CA ASN A 100 -9.47 -26.32 9.99
C ASN A 100 -10.39 -25.37 10.79
N ILE A 101 -10.64 -24.16 10.29
CA ILE A 101 -11.43 -23.14 10.98
C ILE A 101 -12.81 -23.06 10.34
N GLU A 102 -13.84 -23.36 11.13
CA GLU A 102 -15.22 -23.18 10.71
C GLU A 102 -15.63 -21.72 10.94
N PHE A 103 -15.60 -20.93 9.87
CA PHE A 103 -16.03 -19.53 9.92
C PHE A 103 -17.56 -19.44 10.07
N HIS A 104 -18.03 -18.49 10.88
CA HIS A 104 -19.47 -18.24 11.06
C HIS A 104 -20.13 -17.81 9.75
N GLU A 105 -19.43 -16.96 9.00
CA GLU A 105 -19.78 -16.55 7.64
C GLU A 105 -18.52 -16.61 6.78
N LYS A 106 -18.69 -16.82 5.48
CA LYS A 106 -17.57 -16.87 4.54
C LYS A 106 -16.91 -15.48 4.47
N PRO A 107 -15.67 -15.29 4.97
CA PRO A 107 -15.10 -13.95 5.07
C PRO A 107 -14.64 -13.43 3.72
N PHE A 108 -14.66 -12.11 3.59
CA PHE A 108 -13.98 -11.41 2.50
C PHE A 108 -12.47 -11.50 2.68
N LEU A 109 -11.77 -11.84 1.61
CA LEU A 109 -10.32 -11.88 1.57
C LEU A 109 -9.81 -10.76 0.66
N ILE A 110 -9.01 -9.87 1.23
CA ILE A 110 -8.38 -8.74 0.56
C ILE A 110 -6.88 -8.95 0.62
N THR A 111 -6.19 -8.78 -0.51
CA THR A 111 -4.78 -9.11 -0.62
C THR A 111 -4.02 -7.96 -1.25
N TRP A 112 -2.92 -7.54 -0.63
CA TRP A 112 -2.06 -6.48 -1.14
C TRP A 112 -0.63 -6.98 -1.27
N ASN A 113 -0.10 -6.91 -2.48
CA ASN A 113 1.28 -7.30 -2.77
C ASN A 113 1.66 -8.73 -2.33
N CYS A 114 0.76 -9.70 -2.56
CA CYS A 114 0.95 -11.09 -2.15
C CYS A 114 1.28 -11.99 -3.36
N GLY A 115 2.18 -12.96 -3.18
CA GLY A 115 2.50 -13.98 -4.18
C GLY A 115 1.46 -15.10 -4.27
N LEU A 116 0.19 -14.77 -4.56
CA LEU A 116 -0.90 -15.73 -4.55
C LEU A 116 -1.04 -16.45 -5.90
N THR A 117 -1.00 -17.77 -5.88
CA THR A 117 -1.20 -18.62 -7.06
C THR A 117 -2.56 -19.33 -7.03
N ASN A 118 -3.04 -19.73 -5.85
CA ASN A 118 -4.32 -20.41 -5.67
C ASN A 118 -5.07 -19.87 -4.44
N LEU A 119 -6.35 -19.54 -4.62
CA LEU A 119 -7.21 -19.04 -3.56
C LEU A 119 -8.20 -20.12 -3.11
N PRO A 120 -8.26 -20.45 -1.82
CA PRO A 120 -9.24 -21.40 -1.32
C PRO A 120 -10.68 -20.91 -1.48
N ASP A 121 -11.61 -21.85 -1.69
CA ASP A 121 -13.02 -21.58 -1.95
C ASP A 121 -13.83 -21.22 -0.69
N TYR A 122 -13.25 -21.34 0.51
CA TYR A 122 -13.83 -20.87 1.76
C TYR A 122 -13.60 -19.37 2.04
N PHE A 123 -13.07 -18.61 1.08
CA PHE A 123 -13.00 -17.14 1.11
C PHE A 123 -13.76 -16.50 -0.05
N HIS A 124 -14.35 -15.32 0.21
CA HIS A 124 -14.83 -14.43 -0.84
C HIS A 124 -13.71 -13.44 -1.20
N SER A 125 -12.86 -13.81 -2.15
CA SER A 125 -11.78 -12.92 -2.60
C SER A 125 -12.35 -11.68 -3.28
N ILE A 126 -11.94 -10.49 -2.82
CA ILE A 126 -12.27 -9.22 -3.46
C ILE A 126 -10.97 -8.64 -4.03
N PRO A 127 -10.81 -8.56 -5.36
CA PRO A 127 -9.65 -7.92 -5.95
C PRO A 127 -9.66 -6.41 -5.70
N ILE A 128 -8.47 -5.81 -5.60
CA ILE A 128 -8.30 -4.36 -5.60
C ILE A 128 -7.96 -3.95 -7.03
N THR A 129 -8.81 -3.11 -7.63
CA THR A 129 -8.54 -2.51 -8.95
C THR A 129 -7.82 -1.19 -8.77
N ILE A 130 -6.65 -1.01 -9.38
CA ILE A 130 -5.92 0.26 -9.32
C ILE A 130 -6.20 1.06 -10.59
N ASN A 131 -6.78 2.25 -10.45
CA ASN A 131 -6.97 3.16 -11.57
C ASN A 131 -5.76 4.08 -11.72
N TRP A 132 -4.93 3.81 -12.71
CA TRP A 132 -3.68 4.55 -12.99
C TRP A 132 -3.87 5.81 -13.82
N GLU A 133 -5.09 6.12 -14.28
CA GLU A 133 -5.39 7.23 -15.20
C GLU A 133 -4.78 8.55 -14.75
N LEU A 134 -5.07 8.98 -13.52
CA LEU A 134 -4.59 10.27 -12.97
C LEU A 134 -3.05 10.31 -12.89
N VAL A 135 -2.43 9.24 -12.40
CA VAL A 135 -0.96 9.14 -12.31
C VAL A 135 -0.34 9.26 -13.71
N LEU A 136 -0.90 8.59 -14.72
CA LEU A 136 -0.36 8.61 -16.08
C LEU A 136 -0.55 9.96 -16.77
N GLU A 137 -1.70 10.62 -16.58
CA GLU A 137 -1.95 11.97 -17.08
C GLU A 137 -0.96 12.99 -16.50
N GLU A 138 -0.73 12.94 -15.19
CA GLU A 138 0.21 13.82 -14.50
C GLU A 138 1.66 13.52 -14.90
N LEU A 139 2.07 12.25 -14.94
CA LEU A 139 3.39 11.83 -15.42
C LEU A 139 3.65 12.33 -16.84
N GLN A 140 2.72 12.13 -17.77
CA GLN A 140 2.90 12.58 -19.15
C GLN A 140 3.03 14.10 -19.24
N THR A 141 2.17 14.83 -18.53
CA THR A 141 2.18 16.29 -18.49
C THR A 141 3.53 16.81 -18.02
N ILE A 142 4.06 16.23 -16.94
CA ILE A 142 5.28 16.69 -16.30
C ILE A 142 6.50 16.33 -17.14
N LEU A 143 6.59 15.09 -17.62
CA LEU A 143 7.71 14.64 -18.43
C LEU A 143 7.78 15.33 -19.80
N SER A 144 6.69 15.91 -20.28
CA SER A 144 6.71 16.79 -21.46
C SER A 144 7.54 18.06 -21.26
N GLY A 145 7.68 18.53 -20.00
CA GLY A 145 8.46 19.71 -19.63
C GLY A 145 9.95 19.42 -19.37
N TYR A 146 10.35 18.15 -19.23
CA TYR A 146 11.73 17.77 -18.92
C TYR A 146 12.51 17.30 -20.15
N GLN A 147 13.79 17.68 -20.18
CA GLN A 147 14.75 17.23 -21.21
C GLN A 147 15.51 15.96 -20.81
N SER A 148 15.38 15.52 -19.56
CA SER A 148 15.99 14.30 -19.02
C SER A 148 14.93 13.24 -18.75
N PRO A 149 15.28 11.95 -18.84
CA PRO A 149 14.38 10.86 -18.45
C PRO A 149 14.11 10.88 -16.95
N ALA A 150 12.98 10.28 -16.57
CA ALA A 150 12.66 10.03 -15.17
C ALA A 150 12.88 8.56 -14.80
N PHE A 151 13.29 8.34 -13.56
CA PHE A 151 13.43 7.01 -12.97
C PHE A 151 12.30 6.79 -11.99
N ILE A 152 11.52 5.75 -12.20
CA ILE A 152 10.54 5.28 -11.23
C ILE A 152 11.19 4.18 -10.39
N VAL A 153 11.37 4.47 -9.10
CA VAL A 153 12.02 3.58 -8.14
C VAL A 153 11.01 2.65 -7.50
N HIS A 154 11.30 1.36 -7.50
CA HIS A 154 10.42 0.34 -6.97
C HIS A 154 11.19 -0.72 -6.15
N HIS A 155 10.51 -1.47 -5.30
CA HIS A 155 11.03 -2.58 -4.48
C HIS A 155 10.52 -3.94 -4.94
N ASN A 156 10.37 -4.11 -6.26
CA ASN A 156 9.88 -5.33 -6.90
C ASN A 156 8.48 -5.75 -6.43
N GLU A 157 7.58 -4.79 -6.29
CA GLU A 157 6.21 -5.02 -5.89
C GLU A 157 5.36 -5.56 -7.05
N SER A 158 4.40 -6.43 -6.74
CA SER A 158 3.55 -7.11 -7.75
C SER A 158 2.67 -6.16 -8.56
N TYR A 159 2.27 -5.02 -7.98
CA TYR A 159 1.43 -4.01 -8.63
C TYR A 159 2.17 -3.23 -9.73
N ILE A 160 3.49 -3.40 -9.90
CA ILE A 160 4.23 -2.79 -11.01
C ILE A 160 3.78 -3.40 -12.35
N GLN A 161 3.50 -4.70 -12.36
CA GLN A 161 3.03 -5.38 -13.57
C GLN A 161 1.64 -4.87 -13.97
N ASP A 162 0.80 -4.53 -13.00
CA ASP A 162 -0.50 -3.90 -13.22
C ASP A 162 -0.35 -2.50 -13.85
N PHE A 163 0.57 -1.67 -13.31
CA PHE A 163 0.91 -0.36 -13.91
C PHE A 163 1.41 -0.48 -15.35
N LEU A 164 2.34 -1.42 -15.62
CA LEU A 164 2.89 -1.65 -16.95
C LEU A 164 1.82 -2.13 -17.95
N LEU A 165 0.95 -3.03 -17.51
CA LEU A 165 -0.16 -3.54 -18.32
C LEU A 165 -1.16 -2.42 -18.62
N TYR A 166 -1.50 -1.60 -17.63
CA TYR A 166 -2.39 -0.45 -17.80
C TYR A 166 -1.80 0.53 -18.82
N LEU A 167 -0.52 0.90 -18.69
CA LEU A 167 0.16 1.78 -19.63
C LEU A 167 0.13 1.20 -21.06
N HIS A 168 0.42 -0.09 -21.23
CA HIS A 168 0.41 -0.73 -22.55
C HIS A 168 -0.99 -0.69 -23.22
N ASN A 169 -2.04 -0.83 -22.42
CA ASN A 169 -3.42 -0.81 -22.90
C ASN A 169 -3.95 0.60 -23.23
N HIS A 170 -3.26 1.66 -22.81
CA HIS A 170 -3.67 3.05 -22.98
C HIS A 170 -2.67 3.81 -23.85
N SER A 171 -2.71 3.54 -25.16
CA SER A 171 -1.76 4.06 -26.16
C SER A 171 -1.71 5.60 -26.30
N GLN A 172 -2.67 6.32 -25.70
CA GLN A 172 -2.62 7.79 -25.63
C GLN A 172 -1.45 8.30 -24.77
N TYR A 173 -0.96 7.49 -23.84
CA TYR A 173 0.21 7.81 -23.04
C TYR A 173 1.48 7.42 -23.80
N HIS A 174 2.29 8.41 -24.19
CA HIS A 174 3.54 8.20 -24.92
C HIS A 174 4.75 7.88 -24.02
N LEU A 175 4.50 7.30 -22.85
CA LEU A 175 5.56 6.94 -21.91
C LEU A 175 6.29 5.69 -22.40
N ILE A 176 7.60 5.81 -22.63
CA ILE A 176 8.44 4.67 -22.96
C ILE A 176 9.03 4.13 -21.68
N VAL A 177 8.60 2.94 -21.27
CA VAL A 177 9.18 2.22 -20.12
C VAL A 177 10.26 1.25 -20.59
N ASN A 178 11.45 1.37 -20.03
CA ASN A 178 12.57 0.50 -20.37
C ASN A 178 13.32 0.03 -19.12
N ASP A 179 13.56 -1.28 -19.02
CA ASP A 179 14.35 -1.89 -17.93
C ASP A 179 15.87 -1.76 -18.19
N LYS A 180 16.26 -1.47 -19.44
CA LYS A 180 17.66 -1.29 -19.83
C LYS A 180 18.03 0.18 -19.75
N LYS A 181 18.94 0.50 -18.83
CA LYS A 181 19.52 1.84 -18.65
C LYS A 181 19.97 2.44 -19.99
N PRO A 182 19.80 3.75 -20.20
CA PRO A 182 20.18 4.38 -21.47
C PRO A 182 21.69 4.29 -21.66
N CYS A 183 22.14 3.58 -22.72
CA CYS A 183 23.55 3.59 -23.11
C CYS A 183 23.91 4.78 -24.00
N GLN A 184 22.95 5.47 -24.61
CA GLN A 184 23.08 6.75 -25.34
C GLN A 184 21.72 7.11 -26.00
N SER A 185 21.46 8.42 -26.19
CA SER A 185 20.23 9.05 -26.74
C SER A 185 19.10 9.33 -25.74
N LEU A 186 19.03 10.59 -25.30
CA LEU A 186 17.97 11.18 -24.48
C LEU A 186 16.82 11.62 -25.39
N SER A 187 15.71 10.88 -25.41
CA SER A 187 14.44 11.46 -25.86
C SER A 187 13.67 11.96 -24.64
N SER A 188 13.00 13.11 -24.77
CA SER A 188 11.98 13.52 -23.80
C SER A 188 10.91 12.42 -23.68
N GLN A 189 10.27 12.32 -22.51
CA GLN A 189 9.20 11.33 -22.19
C GLN A 189 9.63 9.87 -21.93
N GLN A 190 10.91 9.59 -21.67
CA GLN A 190 11.34 8.25 -21.23
C GLN A 190 11.22 8.09 -19.71
N VAL A 191 10.67 6.94 -19.31
CA VAL A 191 10.58 6.49 -17.91
C VAL A 191 11.36 5.19 -17.77
N TYR A 192 12.22 5.10 -16.76
CA TYR A 192 12.98 3.89 -16.47
C TYR A 192 12.51 3.31 -15.14
N LEU A 193 12.11 2.04 -15.14
CA LEU A 193 11.91 1.32 -13.89
C LEU A 193 13.27 0.91 -13.34
N THR A 194 13.52 1.23 -12.08
CA THR A 194 14.76 0.82 -11.41
C THR A 194 14.47 0.32 -10.01
N SER A 195 15.18 -0.74 -9.63
CA SER A 195 15.13 -1.24 -8.27
C SER A 195 15.75 -0.22 -7.30
N CYS A 196 15.27 -0.23 -6.05
CA CYS A 196 15.87 0.56 -4.96
C CYS A 196 17.33 0.16 -4.67
N GLU A 197 17.75 -1.07 -4.99
CA GLU A 197 19.15 -1.49 -4.84
C GLU A 197 20.07 -0.83 -5.87
N ASP A 198 19.53 -0.54 -7.06
CA ASP A 198 20.28 0.08 -8.15
C ASP A 198 20.22 1.62 -8.12
N ILE A 199 19.17 2.21 -7.52
CA ILE A 199 19.02 3.68 -7.45
C ILE A 199 20.11 4.34 -6.61
N MET A 200 20.64 3.68 -5.57
CA MET A 200 21.69 4.29 -4.72
C MET A 200 22.96 4.65 -5.51
N LYS A 201 23.22 3.96 -6.63
CA LYS A 201 24.31 4.28 -7.55
C LYS A 201 24.00 5.51 -8.42
N GLU A 202 22.72 5.72 -8.73
CA GLU A 202 22.22 6.83 -9.57
C GLU A 202 21.96 8.10 -8.77
N TYR A 203 21.49 7.97 -7.52
CA TYR A 203 21.21 9.08 -6.59
C TYR A 203 22.45 9.97 -6.37
N LEU A 204 23.63 9.36 -6.34
CA LEU A 204 24.91 10.05 -6.20
C LEU A 204 25.34 10.82 -7.46
N SER A 205 24.71 10.56 -8.61
CA SER A 205 25.02 11.24 -9.88
C SER A 205 24.22 12.52 -10.12
N LEU A 206 23.12 12.76 -9.36
CA LEU A 206 22.23 13.94 -9.39
C LEU A 206 21.77 14.42 -10.78
N SER A 207 21.82 13.56 -11.81
CA SER A 207 21.62 13.96 -13.20
C SER A 207 20.22 13.68 -13.75
N HIS A 208 19.34 13.05 -12.95
CA HIS A 208 18.06 12.54 -13.42
C HIS A 208 16.91 12.87 -12.48
N GLN A 209 15.69 12.98 -13.03
CA GLN A 209 14.47 13.16 -12.26
C GLN A 209 14.08 11.82 -11.62
N ILE A 210 13.91 11.79 -10.29
CA ILE A 210 13.58 10.56 -9.55
C ILE A 210 12.12 10.64 -9.08
N ILE A 211 11.36 9.58 -9.31
CA ILE A 211 10.00 9.40 -8.85
C ILE A 211 9.94 8.11 -8.03
N CYS A 212 9.41 8.16 -6.81
CA CYS A 212 9.24 6.96 -5.98
C CYS A 212 7.86 6.33 -6.18
N PHE A 213 7.78 4.99 -6.24
CA PHE A 213 6.47 4.33 -6.38
C PHE A 213 5.61 4.36 -5.11
N GLU A 214 6.20 4.58 -3.94
CA GLU A 214 5.46 4.75 -2.69
C GLU A 214 5.82 6.07 -2.02
N SER A 215 4.80 6.82 -1.62
CA SER A 215 4.86 8.07 -0.85
C SER A 215 5.22 7.84 0.63
N SER A 216 6.20 6.98 0.89
CA SER A 216 6.78 6.79 2.23
C SER A 216 7.14 8.12 2.88
N THR A 217 7.16 8.17 4.21
CA THR A 217 7.52 9.40 4.93
C THR A 217 8.91 9.92 4.56
N LEU A 218 9.84 9.01 4.23
CA LEU A 218 11.15 9.37 3.69
C LEU A 218 11.03 9.98 2.30
N ALA A 219 10.29 9.36 1.38
CA ALA A 219 10.07 9.90 0.03
C ALA A 219 9.46 11.31 0.09
N LEU A 220 8.47 11.55 0.95
CA LEU A 220 7.88 12.87 1.14
C LEU A 220 8.90 13.90 1.65
N ALA A 221 9.80 13.51 2.55
CA ALA A 221 10.87 14.39 3.04
C ALA A 221 11.89 14.72 1.92
N GLU A 222 12.22 13.74 1.07
CA GLU A 222 13.12 13.95 -0.08
C GLU A 222 12.47 14.82 -1.17
N ILE A 223 11.14 14.75 -1.37
CA ILE A 223 10.38 15.69 -2.22
C ILE A 223 10.52 17.10 -1.66
N GLN A 224 10.28 17.28 -0.36
CA GLN A 224 10.38 18.58 0.29
C GLN A 224 11.79 19.17 0.24
N ALA A 225 12.81 18.31 0.29
CA ALA A 225 14.22 18.70 0.13
C ALA A 225 14.61 18.99 -1.33
N GLY A 226 13.76 18.65 -2.30
CA GLY A 226 14.02 18.82 -3.73
C GLY A 226 14.97 17.79 -4.32
N HIS A 227 15.18 16.65 -3.64
CA HIS A 227 16.07 15.59 -4.11
C HIS A 227 15.36 14.56 -5.00
N ILE A 228 14.04 14.38 -4.82
CA ILE A 228 13.19 13.62 -5.74
C ILE A 228 12.05 14.50 -6.24
N LEU A 229 11.58 14.22 -7.45
CA LEU A 229 10.56 15.01 -8.15
C LEU A 229 9.17 14.77 -7.55
N ALA A 230 8.81 13.51 -7.34
CA ALA A 230 7.49 13.11 -6.92
C ALA A 230 7.46 11.71 -6.29
N ALA A 231 6.34 11.35 -5.68
CA ALA A 231 6.07 9.98 -5.25
C ALA A 231 4.61 9.59 -5.48
N ILE A 232 4.32 8.33 -5.75
CA ILE A 232 2.95 7.84 -5.93
C ILE A 232 2.35 7.48 -4.56
N ASP A 233 1.21 8.07 -4.24
CA ASP A 233 0.43 7.77 -3.05
C ASP A 233 -0.78 6.91 -3.44
N PHE A 234 -0.79 5.65 -2.99
CA PHE A 234 -1.83 4.67 -3.29
C PHE A 234 -3.14 4.85 -2.51
N LYS A 235 -3.22 5.85 -1.64
CA LYS A 235 -4.41 6.13 -0.81
C LYS A 235 -4.87 4.94 0.05
N PRO A 236 -4.05 4.42 0.99
CA PRO A 236 -4.51 3.47 2.01
C PRO A 236 -5.80 3.89 2.72
N SER A 237 -6.04 5.19 2.90
CA SER A 237 -7.27 5.76 3.45
C SER A 237 -8.53 5.43 2.64
N GLN A 238 -8.41 5.39 1.30
CA GLN A 238 -9.49 5.02 0.39
C GLN A 238 -9.87 3.56 0.56
N LEU A 239 -8.88 2.66 0.71
CA LEU A 239 -9.13 1.25 0.98
C LEU A 239 -9.77 1.04 2.36
N ALA A 240 -9.28 1.74 3.40
CA ALA A 240 -9.87 1.65 4.74
C ALA A 240 -11.35 2.07 4.76
N THR A 241 -11.69 3.15 4.04
CA THR A 241 -13.07 3.62 3.91
C THR A 241 -13.96 2.57 3.23
N GLN A 242 -13.50 2.01 2.11
CA GLN A 242 -14.25 0.96 1.41
C GLN A 242 -14.42 -0.31 2.24
N ILE A 243 -13.41 -0.71 3.03
CA ILE A 243 -13.54 -1.83 3.97
C ILE A 243 -14.59 -1.52 5.04
N SER A 244 -14.61 -0.30 5.58
CA SER A 244 -15.64 0.13 6.51
C SER A 244 -17.04 0.08 5.88
N ASP A 245 -17.15 0.42 4.59
CA ASP A 245 -18.42 0.41 3.87
C ASP A 245 -18.96 -1.01 3.65
N LEU A 246 -18.10 -2.04 3.59
CA LEU A 246 -18.51 -3.45 3.51
C LEU A 246 -19.45 -3.83 4.66
N PHE A 247 -19.23 -3.30 5.86
CA PHE A 247 -20.07 -3.55 7.04
C PHE A 247 -21.42 -2.81 6.98
N SER A 248 -21.51 -1.74 6.19
CA SER A 248 -22.68 -0.86 6.14
C SER A 248 -23.75 -1.26 5.09
N ASN A 249 -23.51 -2.35 4.37
CA ASN A 249 -24.50 -3.08 3.57
C ASN A 249 -25.23 -2.28 2.46
N LYS A 250 -24.49 -1.53 1.64
CA LYS A 250 -25.06 -0.74 0.52
C LYS A 250 -24.80 -1.28 -0.90
N ALA A 251 -23.99 -2.32 -1.10
CA ALA A 251 -23.63 -2.79 -2.44
C ALA A 251 -23.88 -4.29 -2.63
N ASN A 252 -24.49 -4.65 -3.78
CA ASN A 252 -24.78 -6.03 -4.19
C ASN A 252 -23.53 -6.81 -4.67
N THR A 253 -22.38 -6.14 -4.79
CA THR A 253 -21.10 -6.75 -5.14
C THR A 253 -19.98 -5.84 -4.63
N PRO A 254 -19.13 -6.31 -3.70
CA PRO A 254 -18.04 -5.51 -3.21
C PRO A 254 -16.99 -5.36 -4.33
N ASN A 255 -16.72 -4.11 -4.72
CA ASN A 255 -15.62 -3.78 -5.62
C ASN A 255 -14.71 -2.80 -4.90
N LEU A 256 -13.45 -3.17 -4.73
CA LEU A 256 -12.44 -2.32 -4.12
C LEU A 256 -11.64 -1.66 -5.23
N SER A 257 -11.55 -0.34 -5.20
CA SER A 257 -10.72 0.41 -6.13
C SER A 257 -9.80 1.38 -5.41
N LEU A 258 -8.63 1.63 -5.99
CA LEU A 258 -7.71 2.67 -5.57
C LEU A 258 -7.53 3.64 -6.73
N ALA A 259 -7.47 4.93 -6.42
CA ALA A 259 -7.07 5.98 -7.35
C ALA A 259 -5.81 6.66 -6.80
N PRO A 260 -4.62 6.12 -7.12
CA PRO A 260 -3.37 6.70 -6.65
C PRO A 260 -3.18 8.12 -7.19
N LEU A 261 -2.44 8.93 -6.45
CA LEU A 261 -2.07 10.30 -6.87
C LEU A 261 -0.56 10.44 -6.97
N LEU A 262 -0.09 11.29 -7.87
CA LEU A 262 1.31 11.69 -7.90
C LEU A 262 1.49 12.91 -6.99
N ILE A 263 2.33 12.77 -5.96
CA ILE A 263 2.56 13.79 -4.95
C ILE A 263 3.78 14.62 -5.34
N PHE A 264 3.59 15.94 -5.38
CA PHE A 264 4.59 16.97 -5.68
C PHE A 264 4.91 17.81 -4.44
N PRO A 265 5.95 18.66 -4.48
CA PRO A 265 6.24 19.59 -3.39
C PRO A 265 5.01 20.45 -2.99
N GLU A 266 4.21 20.90 -3.96
CA GLU A 266 3.01 21.72 -3.75
C GLU A 266 1.80 20.93 -3.24
N SER A 267 1.72 19.63 -3.49
CA SER A 267 0.61 18.75 -3.11
C SER A 267 0.94 17.79 -1.97
N LEU A 268 2.06 17.99 -1.26
CA LEU A 268 2.47 17.17 -0.11
C LEU A 268 1.34 16.94 0.89
N SER A 269 0.48 17.94 1.12
CA SER A 269 -0.65 17.85 2.05
C SER A 269 -1.73 16.84 1.65
N GLU A 270 -1.74 16.39 0.41
CA GLU A 270 -2.69 15.41 -0.10
C GLU A 270 -2.23 13.97 0.15
N ALA A 271 -0.96 13.73 0.46
CA ALA A 271 -0.46 12.39 0.77
C ALA A 271 -1.05 11.89 2.10
N ASP A 272 -1.46 10.61 2.16
CA ASP A 272 -1.99 10.02 3.40
C ASP A 272 -0.96 10.08 4.52
N ALA A 273 0.31 9.84 4.19
CA ALA A 273 1.40 9.99 5.16
C ALA A 273 1.49 11.41 5.74
N TYR A 274 1.29 12.44 4.92
CA TYR A 274 1.31 13.82 5.40
C TYR A 274 0.07 14.16 6.24
N GLU A 275 -1.11 13.66 5.87
CA GLU A 275 -2.34 13.81 6.66
C GLU A 275 -2.16 13.26 8.08
N VAL A 276 -1.56 12.07 8.19
CA VAL A 276 -1.25 11.45 9.49
C VAL A 276 -0.20 12.26 10.24
N LEU A 277 0.92 12.61 9.60
CA LEU A 277 2.00 13.36 10.25
C LEU A 277 1.56 14.76 10.71
N GLY A 278 0.82 15.50 9.89
CA GLY A 278 0.31 16.83 10.21
C GLY A 278 -0.58 16.84 11.45
N ARG A 279 -1.35 15.76 11.67
CA ARG A 279 -2.14 15.55 12.90
C ARG A 279 -1.28 15.15 14.09
N CYS A 280 -0.26 14.32 13.89
CA CYS A 280 0.66 13.89 14.95
C CYS A 280 1.55 15.03 15.49
N PHE A 281 1.95 15.95 14.62
CA PHE A 281 2.86 17.05 14.96
C PHE A 281 2.15 18.37 15.28
N MET A 282 0.82 18.41 15.29
CA MET A 282 0.05 19.65 15.41
C MET A 282 0.58 20.74 14.47
N CYS A 283 0.88 20.39 13.21
CA CYS A 283 1.24 21.36 12.20
C CYS A 283 -0.03 22.03 11.65
N LYS A 284 -0.80 22.68 12.54
CA LYS A 284 -1.78 23.72 12.26
C LYS A 284 -1.89 24.65 13.46
#